data_AF-A0AA97P367-F1
#
_entry.id   AF-A0AA97P367-F1
#
_cell.length_a   1.000
_cell.length_b   1.000
_cell.length_c   1.000
_cell.angle_alpha   90.00
_cell.angle_beta   90.00
_cell.angle_gamma   90.00
#
_symmetry.space_group_name_H-M   'P 1'
#
loop_
_entity.id
_entity.type
_entity.pdbx_description
1 polymer ?
#
loop_
_entity_poly.entity_id
_entity_poly.type
_entity_poly.pdbx_seq_one_letter_code
_entity_poly.pdbx_strand_id
1 'polypeptide(L)'
;MRSLSRQLRGRRIVRALAFIFLVWSVVEVHYISRSLQQGVLMTTGPPLPDSPSELESKEDHERNVRAVRERRWEDSISSLQQSLSLKRRPRIYIASLHWNNEKILRSHWNAALLDLVRALGPENVFVAVHEGGSWDGSAAALRELDAQLSSLGVARDIVLDSRTHKQEVENVPPGGTPGWIETPRGRRELRRIPYLARLRNKSIARLREMAEANDWGKGRNETLAFDRVLFLNDVVFSVDDVLALLLTKEGHYAAACSIDFAKPPEYYDTFALRDIEGHEHATHTWPFFRSSKSRQALKMSIPVPVKSCWNGIVAMPASVFTARESPLLFRGIPDSLALRHLEGSECCLIHADNPLSATRGVWLNPNVRVGYSGDAYDAVHPSDGHA
;
A
#
# COMPACT_ATOMS: atom_id res chain seq x y z
N MET A 1 -78.16 10.93 10.07
CA MET A 1 -77.68 9.53 10.24
C MET A 1 -76.32 9.19 9.62
N ARG A 2 -75.65 10.05 8.81
CA ARG A 2 -74.34 9.72 8.17
C ARG A 2 -73.08 10.00 9.02
N SER A 3 -73.17 10.74 10.13
CA SER A 3 -72.02 11.11 10.97
C SER A 3 -71.63 10.02 12.00
N LEU A 4 -72.62 9.35 12.63
CA LEU A 4 -72.38 8.30 13.62
C LEU A 4 -71.63 7.07 13.07
N SER A 5 -71.79 6.74 11.79
CA SER A 5 -71.15 5.53 11.22
C SER A 5 -69.65 5.70 10.98
N ARG A 6 -69.15 6.93 10.75
CA ARG A 6 -67.71 7.21 10.59
C ARG A 6 -66.96 7.13 11.92
N GLN A 7 -67.53 7.64 13.01
CA GLN A 7 -66.93 7.52 14.34
C GLN A 7 -66.87 6.07 14.84
N LEU A 8 -67.92 5.28 14.58
CA LEU A 8 -67.95 3.85 14.91
C LEU A 8 -66.90 3.06 14.11
N ARG A 9 -66.68 3.40 12.83
CA ARG A 9 -65.66 2.76 11.99
C ARG A 9 -64.23 3.11 12.44
N GLY A 10 -63.97 4.36 12.80
CA GLY A 10 -62.68 4.80 13.35
C GLY A 10 -62.33 4.10 14.67
N ARG A 11 -63.30 3.96 15.60
CA ARG A 11 -63.10 3.23 16.86
C ARG A 11 -62.80 1.74 16.65
N ARG A 12 -63.36 1.11 15.61
CA ARG A 12 -63.05 -0.29 15.27
C ARG A 12 -61.64 -0.45 14.69
N ILE A 13 -61.18 0.50 13.87
CA ILE A 13 -59.82 0.49 13.32
C ILE A 13 -58.78 0.69 14.42
N VAL A 14 -59.00 1.64 15.33
CA VAL A 14 -58.09 1.89 16.47
C VAL A 14 -58.01 0.66 17.39
N ARG A 15 -59.14 -0.01 17.66
CA ARG A 15 -59.15 -1.26 18.43
C ARG A 15 -58.43 -2.40 17.70
N ALA A 16 -58.57 -2.52 16.39
CA ALA A 16 -57.86 -3.53 15.61
C ALA A 16 -56.34 -3.29 15.61
N LEU A 17 -55.89 -2.04 15.44
CA LEU A 17 -54.47 -1.69 15.50
C LEU A 17 -53.88 -1.90 16.89
N ALA A 18 -54.60 -1.54 17.95
CA ALA A 18 -54.18 -1.80 19.33
C ALA A 18 -54.07 -3.30 19.63
N PHE A 19 -54.99 -4.11 19.09
CA PHE A 19 -54.93 -5.57 19.22
C PHE A 19 -53.72 -6.17 18.45
N ILE A 20 -53.46 -5.70 17.23
CA ILE A 20 -52.28 -6.12 16.44
C ILE A 20 -50.99 -5.77 17.17
N PHE A 21 -50.88 -4.55 17.71
CA PHE A 21 -49.71 -4.12 18.48
C PHE A 21 -49.52 -4.98 19.73
N LEU A 22 -50.59 -5.28 20.47
CA LEU A 22 -50.52 -6.14 21.65
C LEU A 22 -50.04 -7.55 21.29
N VAL A 23 -50.56 -8.13 20.21
CA VAL A 23 -50.13 -9.46 19.73
C VAL A 23 -48.67 -9.43 19.29
N TRP A 24 -48.25 -8.39 18.55
CA TRP A 24 -46.86 -8.21 18.14
C TRP A 24 -45.93 -8.14 19.35
N SER A 25 -46.24 -7.31 20.35
CA SER A 25 -45.44 -7.19 21.56
C SER A 25 -45.37 -8.50 22.36
N VAL A 26 -46.46 -9.27 22.43
CA VAL A 26 -46.44 -10.59 23.10
C VAL A 26 -45.57 -11.59 22.34
N VAL A 27 -45.62 -11.61 21.00
CA VAL A 27 -44.78 -12.47 20.16
C VAL A 27 -43.30 -12.07 20.29
N GLU A 28 -43.01 -10.77 20.28
CA GLU A 28 -41.66 -10.23 20.43
C GLU A 28 -41.07 -10.55 21.81
N VAL A 29 -41.84 -10.35 22.88
CA VAL A 29 -41.43 -10.74 24.24
C VAL A 29 -41.25 -12.25 24.36
N HIS A 30 -42.12 -13.06 23.75
CA HIS A 30 -41.97 -14.51 23.74
C HIS A 30 -40.73 -14.95 22.97
N TYR A 31 -40.44 -14.32 21.83
CA TYR A 31 -39.25 -14.58 21.01
C TYR A 31 -37.97 -14.22 21.79
N ILE A 32 -37.91 -13.02 22.38
CA ILE A 32 -36.79 -12.57 23.22
C ILE A 32 -36.61 -13.51 24.42
N SER A 33 -37.70 -13.89 25.11
CA SER A 33 -37.64 -14.83 26.22
C SER A 33 -37.14 -16.22 25.80
N ARG A 34 -37.52 -16.71 24.61
CA ARG A 34 -37.02 -17.98 24.06
C ARG A 34 -35.55 -17.88 23.66
N SER A 35 -35.13 -16.78 23.04
CA SER A 35 -33.73 -16.53 22.71
C SER A 35 -32.85 -16.41 23.96
N LEU A 36 -33.35 -15.81 25.04
CA LEU A 36 -32.67 -15.77 26.33
C LEU A 36 -32.60 -17.16 26.98
N GLN A 37 -33.67 -17.96 26.92
CA GLN A 37 -33.66 -19.34 27.44
C GLN A 37 -32.74 -20.27 26.61
N GLN A 38 -32.67 -20.08 25.29
CA GLN A 38 -31.73 -20.80 24.42
C GLN A 38 -30.28 -20.33 24.62
N GLY A 39 -30.06 -19.03 24.89
CA GLY A 39 -28.76 -18.48 25.24
C GLY A 39 -28.23 -18.98 26.60
N VAL A 40 -29.12 -19.31 27.53
CA VAL A 40 -28.76 -19.91 28.84
C VAL A 40 -28.45 -21.41 28.73
N LEU A 41 -28.87 -22.10 27.68
CA LEU A 41 -28.55 -23.52 27.45
C LEU A 41 -27.31 -23.77 26.57
N MET A 42 -26.65 -22.70 26.09
CA MET A 42 -25.44 -22.77 25.25
C MET A 42 -24.21 -22.11 25.87
N THR A 43 -24.14 -22.01 27.20
CA THR A 43 -22.86 -21.78 27.88
C THR A 43 -22.18 -23.13 28.12
N THR A 44 -21.74 -23.80 27.05
CA THR A 44 -20.52 -24.59 27.17
C THR A 44 -19.44 -23.57 27.49
N GLY A 45 -18.80 -23.70 28.66
CA GLY A 45 -17.69 -22.84 29.04
C GLY A 45 -16.60 -22.81 27.94
N PRO A 46 -15.65 -21.87 28.02
CA PRO A 46 -14.50 -21.88 27.12
C PRO A 46 -13.90 -23.30 27.12
N PRO A 47 -13.43 -23.83 25.97
CA PRO A 47 -12.80 -25.13 25.94
C PRO A 47 -11.73 -25.18 27.02
N LEU A 48 -11.66 -26.32 27.73
CA LEU A 48 -10.60 -26.59 28.70
C LEU A 48 -9.26 -26.17 28.09
N PRO A 49 -8.35 -25.54 28.87
CA PRO A 49 -7.03 -25.20 28.36
C PRO A 49 -6.41 -26.46 27.75
N ASP A 50 -5.89 -26.31 26.52
CA ASP A 50 -5.11 -27.33 25.82
C ASP A 50 -4.17 -28.01 26.83
N SER A 51 -4.04 -29.34 26.76
CA SER A 51 -3.13 -30.05 27.66
C SER A 51 -1.71 -29.45 27.54
N PRO A 52 -0.88 -29.48 28.61
CA PRO A 52 0.47 -28.91 28.53
C PRO A 52 1.30 -29.43 27.35
N SER A 53 1.08 -30.69 26.95
CA SER A 53 1.69 -31.30 25.77
C SER A 53 1.16 -30.73 24.44
N GLU A 54 -0.12 -30.37 24.35
CA GLU A 54 -0.70 -29.76 23.15
C GLU A 54 -0.23 -28.30 22.99
N LEU A 55 -0.12 -27.55 24.09
CA LEU A 55 0.46 -26.20 24.10
C LEU A 55 1.92 -26.22 23.68
N GLU A 56 2.75 -27.09 24.28
CA GLU A 56 4.15 -27.27 23.84
C GLU A 56 4.23 -27.66 22.37
N SER A 57 3.36 -28.56 21.89
CA SER A 57 3.36 -28.95 20.48
C SER A 57 2.97 -27.82 19.52
N LYS A 58 2.05 -26.92 19.93
CA LYS A 58 1.65 -25.75 19.15
C LYS A 58 2.76 -24.69 19.14
N GLU A 59 3.37 -24.41 20.29
CA GLU A 59 4.50 -23.48 20.40
C GLU A 59 5.72 -23.97 19.58
N ASP A 60 6.02 -25.27 19.62
CA ASP A 60 7.08 -25.87 18.82
C ASP A 60 6.75 -25.82 17.32
N HIS A 61 5.49 -26.06 16.95
CA HIS A 61 5.06 -25.92 15.56
C HIS A 61 5.23 -24.47 15.06
N GLU A 62 4.75 -23.48 15.80
CA GLU A 62 4.89 -22.06 15.45
C GLU A 62 6.35 -21.61 15.38
N ARG A 63 7.19 -22.09 16.31
CA ARG A 63 8.63 -21.86 16.31
C ARG A 63 9.28 -22.43 15.05
N ASN A 64 8.91 -23.66 14.68
CA ASN A 64 9.42 -24.31 13.47
C ASN A 64 8.98 -23.57 12.20
N VAL A 65 7.71 -23.17 12.11
CA VAL A 65 7.18 -22.38 10.97
C VAL A 65 7.94 -21.06 10.83
N ARG A 66 8.18 -20.35 11.95
CA ARG A 66 8.97 -19.13 11.96
C ARG A 66 10.40 -19.37 11.48
N ALA A 67 11.08 -20.40 11.99
CA ALA A 67 12.46 -20.72 11.61
C ALA A 67 12.61 -21.14 10.14
N VAL A 68 11.60 -21.79 9.56
CA VAL A 68 11.57 -22.10 8.11
C VAL A 68 11.42 -20.81 7.30
N ARG A 69 10.53 -19.91 7.73
CA ARG A 69 10.30 -18.63 7.05
C ARG A 69 11.55 -17.73 7.09
N GLU A 70 12.19 -17.60 8.25
CA GLU A 70 13.42 -16.80 8.39
C GLU A 70 14.56 -17.35 7.54
N ARG A 71 14.71 -18.68 7.43
CA ARG A 71 15.68 -19.29 6.51
C ARG A 71 15.40 -18.94 5.04
N ARG A 72 14.13 -19.01 4.61
CA ARG A 72 13.73 -18.61 3.26
C ARG A 72 14.05 -17.13 2.98
N TRP A 73 13.85 -16.26 3.96
CA TRP A 73 14.21 -14.85 3.83
C TRP A 73 15.71 -14.65 3.66
N GLU A 74 16.51 -15.34 4.47
CA GLU A 74 17.97 -15.30 4.40
C GLU A 74 18.50 -15.82 3.04
N ASP A 75 17.92 -16.90 2.52
CA ASP A 75 18.24 -17.44 1.20
C ASP A 75 17.91 -16.44 0.08
N SER A 76 16.78 -15.75 0.19
CA SER A 76 16.35 -14.73 -0.77
C SER A 76 17.27 -13.51 -0.76
N ILE A 77 17.66 -13.05 0.44
CA ILE A 77 18.60 -11.94 0.63
C ILE A 77 19.98 -12.32 0.09
N SER A 78 20.45 -13.53 0.39
CA SER A 78 21.73 -14.07 -0.12
C SER A 78 21.73 -14.21 -1.63
N SER A 79 20.62 -14.65 -2.22
CA SER A 79 20.45 -14.73 -3.68
C SER A 79 20.53 -13.34 -4.31
N LEU A 80 19.83 -12.34 -3.73
CA LEU A 80 19.90 -10.96 -4.21
C LEU A 80 21.32 -10.39 -4.08
N GLN A 81 21.99 -10.65 -2.97
CA GLN A 81 23.38 -10.27 -2.75
C GLN A 81 24.30 -10.84 -3.84
N GLN A 82 24.16 -12.15 -4.13
CA GLN A 82 24.97 -12.84 -5.12
C GLN A 82 24.70 -12.32 -6.54
N SER A 83 23.43 -12.22 -6.95
CA SER A 83 23.05 -11.72 -8.28
C SER A 83 23.55 -10.29 -8.53
N LEU A 84 23.52 -9.45 -7.50
CA LEU A 84 24.05 -8.09 -7.58
C LEU A 84 25.57 -7.98 -7.36
N SER A 85 26.25 -9.11 -7.16
CA SER A 85 27.71 -9.18 -6.92
C SER A 85 28.16 -8.33 -5.74
N LEU A 86 27.33 -8.24 -4.69
CA LEU A 86 27.60 -7.42 -3.51
C LEU A 86 28.47 -8.17 -2.49
N LYS A 87 29.50 -7.49 -1.97
CA LYS A 87 30.38 -8.01 -0.90
C LYS A 87 29.76 -7.95 0.50
N ARG A 88 28.60 -7.29 0.62
CA ARG A 88 27.84 -7.07 1.85
C ARG A 88 26.37 -7.37 1.59
N ARG A 89 25.58 -7.48 2.65
CA ARG A 89 24.12 -7.54 2.53
C ARG A 89 23.59 -6.33 1.73
N PRO A 90 22.51 -6.50 0.94
CA PRO A 90 21.88 -5.41 0.20
C PRO A 90 21.36 -4.33 1.15
N ARG A 91 21.67 -3.07 0.86
CA ARG A 91 21.18 -1.92 1.61
C ARG A 91 19.96 -1.32 0.92
N ILE A 92 18.86 -1.18 1.66
CA ILE A 92 17.56 -0.78 1.12
C ILE A 92 17.11 0.55 1.75
N TYR A 93 16.85 1.54 0.92
CA TYR A 93 16.21 2.79 1.33
C TYR A 93 14.70 2.66 1.10
N ILE A 94 13.92 2.68 2.17
CA ILE A 94 12.46 2.56 2.11
C ILE A 94 11.86 3.96 2.12
N ALA A 95 11.03 4.29 1.13
CA ALA A 95 10.35 5.57 1.01
C ALA A 95 8.83 5.36 1.01
N SER A 96 8.10 6.10 1.85
CA SER A 96 6.65 5.99 1.93
C SER A 96 5.97 7.34 2.12
N LEU A 97 4.76 7.47 1.58
CA LEU A 97 3.87 8.61 1.75
C LEU A 97 2.55 8.14 2.37
N HIS A 98 2.09 8.83 3.42
CA HIS A 98 0.83 8.52 4.08
C HIS A 98 -0.06 9.74 4.22
N TRP A 99 -1.37 9.52 4.12
CA TRP A 99 -2.41 10.50 4.40
C TRP A 99 -3.73 9.79 4.73
N ASN A 100 -4.24 9.99 5.94
CA ASN A 100 -5.45 9.36 6.48
C ASN A 100 -5.43 7.83 6.40
N ASN A 101 -4.33 7.24 6.87
CA ASN A 101 -4.05 5.81 6.84
C ASN A 101 -4.05 5.13 8.22
N GLU A 102 -4.64 5.73 9.27
CA GLU A 102 -4.53 5.20 10.65
C GLU A 102 -4.87 3.71 10.73
N LYS A 103 -6.01 3.33 10.12
CA LYS A 103 -6.51 1.96 10.17
C LYS A 103 -5.47 0.97 9.64
N ILE A 104 -4.93 1.19 8.44
CA ILE A 104 -4.00 0.25 7.82
C ILE A 104 -2.61 0.29 8.47
N LEU A 105 -2.16 1.48 8.92
CA LEU A 105 -0.92 1.64 9.68
C LEU A 105 -0.92 0.79 10.94
N ARG A 106 -1.98 0.87 11.74
CA ARG A 106 -2.10 0.15 13.01
C ARG A 106 -2.36 -1.34 12.84
N SER A 107 -3.13 -1.73 11.82
CA SER A 107 -3.56 -3.12 11.67
C SER A 107 -2.58 -4.00 10.91
N HIS A 108 -1.84 -3.47 9.93
CA HIS A 108 -1.01 -4.28 9.03
C HIS A 108 0.35 -3.63 8.74
N TRP A 109 0.36 -2.38 8.25
CA TRP A 109 1.52 -1.79 7.59
C TRP A 109 2.72 -1.60 8.54
N ASN A 110 2.50 -1.07 9.75
CA ASN A 110 3.60 -0.85 10.71
C ASN A 110 4.26 -2.18 11.10
N ALA A 111 3.46 -3.21 11.39
CA ALA A 111 3.96 -4.53 11.75
C ALA A 111 4.76 -5.16 10.59
N ALA A 112 4.22 -5.09 9.37
CA ALA A 112 4.88 -5.60 8.16
C ALA A 112 6.22 -4.89 7.88
N LEU A 113 6.28 -3.57 8.06
CA LEU A 113 7.54 -2.82 7.93
C LEU A 113 8.56 -3.25 8.97
N LEU A 114 8.16 -3.45 10.23
CA LEU A 114 9.07 -3.90 11.30
C LEU A 114 9.61 -5.30 11.02
N ASP A 115 8.77 -6.20 10.52
CA ASP A 115 9.20 -7.55 10.14
C ASP A 115 10.16 -7.52 8.95
N LEU A 116 9.89 -6.65 7.95
CA LEU A 116 10.79 -6.45 6.82
C LEU A 116 12.16 -5.91 7.26
N VAL A 117 12.17 -4.92 8.16
CA VAL A 117 13.38 -4.36 8.75
C VAL A 117 14.19 -5.43 9.49
N ARG A 118 13.53 -6.28 10.29
CA ARG A 118 14.19 -7.38 11.00
C ARG A 118 14.80 -8.39 10.02
N ALA A 119 14.08 -8.75 8.97
CA ALA A 119 14.55 -9.69 7.96
C ALA A 119 15.77 -9.16 7.19
N LEU A 120 15.73 -7.90 6.76
CA LEU A 120 16.83 -7.26 6.02
C LEU A 120 18.05 -6.95 6.91
N GLY A 121 17.85 -6.81 8.21
CA GLY A 121 18.84 -6.33 9.17
C GLY A 121 18.71 -4.81 9.36
N PRO A 122 18.44 -4.30 10.58
CA PRO A 122 18.26 -2.87 10.86
C PRO A 122 19.37 -1.96 10.34
N GLU A 123 20.62 -2.44 10.32
CA GLU A 123 21.80 -1.72 9.85
C GLU A 123 21.87 -1.57 8.32
N ASN A 124 21.12 -2.40 7.58
CA ASN A 124 21.06 -2.38 6.12
C ASN A 124 19.87 -1.57 5.60
N VAL A 125 19.03 -1.02 6.48
CA VAL A 125 17.79 -0.33 6.09
C VAL A 125 17.82 1.13 6.53
N PHE A 126 17.27 1.99 5.68
CA PHE A 126 16.86 3.34 6.06
C PHE A 126 15.38 3.54 5.77
N VAL A 127 14.63 4.10 6.71
CA VAL A 127 13.18 4.32 6.55
C VAL A 127 12.88 5.82 6.46
N ALA A 128 12.35 6.26 5.33
CA ALA A 128 11.86 7.62 5.11
C ALA A 128 10.33 7.61 4.93
N VAL A 129 9.61 8.28 5.83
CA VAL A 129 8.15 8.41 5.77
C VAL A 129 7.76 9.87 5.78
N HIS A 130 6.89 10.26 4.85
CA HIS A 130 6.30 11.60 4.84
C HIS A 130 4.78 11.51 4.98
N GLU A 131 4.26 12.09 6.05
CA GLU A 131 2.83 12.14 6.36
C GLU A 131 2.29 13.53 5.98
N GLY A 132 1.29 13.55 5.09
CA GLY A 132 0.76 14.76 4.43
C GLY A 132 -0.30 15.54 5.20
N GLY A 133 -0.22 15.61 6.53
CA GLY A 133 -1.15 16.35 7.38
C GLY A 133 -2.55 15.71 7.44
N SER A 134 -2.59 14.50 7.99
CA SER A 134 -3.78 13.70 8.24
C SER A 134 -4.67 14.32 9.33
N TRP A 135 -5.96 14.03 9.27
CA TRP A 135 -6.91 14.42 10.31
C TRP A 135 -7.37 13.25 11.19
N ASP A 136 -6.96 12.02 10.85
CA ASP A 136 -7.14 10.83 11.68
C ASP A 136 -5.90 10.58 12.57
N GLY A 137 -5.83 9.43 13.24
CA GLY A 137 -4.69 9.07 14.08
C GLY A 137 -3.43 8.62 13.34
N SER A 138 -3.28 8.87 12.02
CA SER A 138 -2.08 8.46 11.25
C SER A 138 -0.80 9.02 11.86
N ALA A 139 -0.80 10.31 12.23
CA ALA A 139 0.36 10.94 12.86
C ALA A 139 0.71 10.29 14.22
N ALA A 140 -0.28 9.78 14.96
CA ALA A 140 -0.02 9.05 16.21
C ALA A 140 0.56 7.66 15.91
N ALA A 141 -0.04 6.92 14.98
CA ALA A 141 0.44 5.60 14.56
C ALA A 141 1.89 5.63 14.03
N LEU A 142 2.27 6.70 13.31
CA LEU A 142 3.64 6.87 12.82
C LEU A 142 4.63 7.28 13.92
N ARG A 143 4.21 7.98 14.98
CA ARG A 143 5.07 8.22 16.16
C ARG A 143 5.35 6.93 16.93
N GLU A 144 4.36 6.05 17.04
CA GLU A 144 4.55 4.73 17.64
C GLU A 144 5.53 3.88 16.83
N LEU A 145 5.37 3.89 15.49
CA LEU A 145 6.33 3.26 14.59
C LEU A 145 7.74 3.85 14.75
N ASP A 146 7.87 5.18 14.85
CA ASP A 146 9.16 5.86 15.03
C ASP A 146 9.88 5.35 16.29
N ALA A 147 9.16 5.23 17.41
CA ALA A 147 9.71 4.70 18.65
C ALA A 147 10.14 3.22 18.50
N GLN A 148 9.33 2.40 17.82
CA GLN A 148 9.65 0.99 17.57
C GLN A 148 10.88 0.83 16.67
N LEU A 149 10.97 1.58 15.57
CA LEU A 149 12.16 1.61 14.71
C LEU A 149 13.40 2.12 15.46
N SER A 150 13.23 3.08 16.38
CA SER A 150 14.30 3.53 17.27
C SER A 150 14.84 2.42 18.15
N SER A 151 13.94 1.65 18.76
CA SER A 151 14.32 0.54 19.64
C SER A 151 15.08 -0.56 18.89
N LEU A 152 14.83 -0.70 17.59
CA LEU A 152 15.55 -1.62 16.69
C LEU A 152 16.88 -1.05 16.16
N GLY A 153 17.22 0.21 16.45
CA GLY A 153 18.45 0.84 15.98
C GLY A 153 18.43 1.23 14.50
N VAL A 154 17.24 1.38 13.89
CA VAL A 154 17.09 1.66 12.46
C VAL A 154 17.26 3.15 12.19
N ALA A 155 18.10 3.49 11.20
CA ALA A 155 18.22 4.85 10.71
C ALA A 155 16.95 5.26 9.95
N ARG A 156 16.40 6.43 10.26
CA ARG A 156 15.11 6.85 9.70
C ARG A 156 14.92 8.36 9.68
N ASP A 157 13.95 8.79 8.88
CA ASP A 157 13.46 10.15 8.77
C ASP A 157 11.92 10.12 8.62
N ILE A 158 11.21 10.33 9.73
CA ILE A 158 9.74 10.33 9.76
C ILE A 158 9.26 11.77 9.93
N VAL A 159 8.76 12.34 8.84
CA VAL A 159 8.28 13.71 8.79
C VAL A 159 6.77 13.73 8.87
N LEU A 160 6.24 14.38 9.91
CA LEU A 160 4.81 14.60 10.12
C LEU A 160 4.48 16.06 9.79
N ASP A 161 3.78 16.32 8.69
CA ASP A 161 3.46 17.70 8.30
C ASP A 161 2.38 18.27 9.24
N SER A 162 2.67 19.46 9.77
CA SER A 162 1.71 20.21 10.59
C SER A 162 0.64 20.89 9.74
N ARG A 163 0.91 21.10 8.45
CA ARG A 163 -0.07 21.61 7.49
C ARG A 163 -0.92 20.48 6.95
N THR A 164 -2.21 20.58 7.18
CA THR A 164 -3.19 19.65 6.62
C THR A 164 -3.27 19.75 5.11
N HIS A 165 -3.63 18.65 4.44
CA HIS A 165 -3.90 18.68 3.00
C HIS A 165 -4.97 19.73 2.62
N LYS A 166 -5.97 19.94 3.49
CA LYS A 166 -6.97 20.98 3.33
C LYS A 166 -6.34 22.38 3.26
N GLN A 167 -5.42 22.70 4.17
CA GLN A 167 -4.70 23.97 4.16
C GLN A 167 -3.82 24.14 2.91
N GLU A 168 -3.21 23.07 2.40
CA GLU A 168 -2.44 23.13 1.14
C GLU A 168 -3.34 23.44 -0.08
N VAL A 169 -4.59 22.94 -0.10
CA VAL A 169 -5.55 23.22 -1.16
C VAL A 169 -6.19 24.61 -1.02
N GLU A 170 -6.45 25.07 0.20
CA GLU A 170 -7.11 26.35 0.49
C GLU A 170 -6.16 27.56 0.43
N ASN A 171 -4.86 27.35 0.66
CA ASN A 171 -3.86 28.42 0.61
C ASN A 171 -3.43 28.71 -0.84
N VAL A 172 -4.32 29.37 -1.59
CA VAL A 172 -4.09 29.74 -3.00
C VAL A 172 -2.93 30.74 -3.11
N PRO A 173 -1.81 30.37 -3.74
CA PRO A 173 -0.63 31.24 -3.85
C PRO A 173 -0.85 32.35 -4.91
N PRO A 174 0.07 33.31 -5.06
CA PRO A 174 0.00 34.33 -6.12
C PRO A 174 -0.09 33.74 -7.54
N GLY A 175 -0.61 34.55 -8.48
CA GLY A 175 -0.73 34.19 -9.90
C GLY A 175 0.63 33.79 -10.50
N GLY A 176 0.63 32.81 -11.40
CA GLY A 176 1.85 32.28 -12.03
C GLY A 176 2.62 31.25 -11.19
N THR A 177 2.16 30.92 -9.97
CA THR A 177 2.75 29.83 -9.18
C THR A 177 2.53 28.48 -9.89
N PRO A 178 3.60 27.71 -10.22
CA PRO A 178 3.47 26.43 -10.90
C PRO A 178 2.65 25.39 -10.12
N GLY A 179 1.98 24.49 -10.83
CA GLY A 179 1.19 23.41 -10.23
C GLY A 179 -0.22 23.85 -9.79
N TRP A 180 -0.67 25.02 -10.24
CA TRP A 180 -2.02 25.54 -10.00
C TRP A 180 -2.65 25.95 -11.32
N ILE A 181 -3.93 25.67 -11.51
CA ILE A 181 -4.67 26.03 -12.73
C ILE A 181 -5.89 26.87 -12.41
N GLU A 182 -6.19 27.82 -13.30
CA GLU A 182 -7.48 28.51 -13.31
C GLU A 182 -8.53 27.62 -13.95
N THR A 183 -9.60 27.37 -13.22
CA THR A 183 -10.73 26.59 -13.71
C THR A 183 -11.80 27.51 -14.34
N PRO A 184 -12.67 26.98 -15.20
CA PRO A 184 -13.81 27.75 -15.73
C PRO A 184 -14.75 28.32 -14.65
N ARG A 185 -14.64 27.84 -13.40
CA ARG A 185 -15.37 28.33 -12.23
C ARG A 185 -14.78 29.61 -11.63
N GLY A 186 -13.75 30.20 -12.25
CA GLY A 186 -13.07 31.41 -11.75
C GLY A 186 -12.25 31.15 -10.49
N ARG A 187 -11.90 29.88 -10.21
CA ARG A 187 -11.11 29.47 -9.05
C ARG A 187 -9.78 28.89 -9.48
N ARG A 188 -8.75 29.13 -8.67
CA ARG A 188 -7.47 28.44 -8.80
C ARG A 188 -7.47 27.19 -7.95
N GLU A 189 -7.13 26.07 -8.58
CA GLU A 189 -7.13 24.76 -7.95
C GLU A 189 -5.73 24.14 -8.05
N LEU A 190 -5.29 23.52 -6.95
CA LEU A 190 -4.02 22.81 -6.87
C LEU A 190 -4.07 21.56 -7.75
N ARG A 191 -3.07 21.38 -8.61
CA ARG A 191 -2.95 20.17 -9.43
C ARG A 191 -2.41 19.02 -8.58
N ARG A 192 -3.16 17.91 -8.57
CA ARG A 192 -2.83 16.70 -7.79
C ARG A 192 -1.45 16.12 -8.12
N ILE A 193 -1.12 15.97 -9.41
CA ILE A 193 0.11 15.27 -9.81
C ILE A 193 1.38 16.06 -9.48
N PRO A 194 1.53 17.35 -9.83
CA PRO A 194 2.67 18.14 -9.36
C PRO A 194 2.82 18.16 -7.83
N TYR A 195 1.69 18.18 -7.11
CA TYR A 195 1.69 18.06 -5.64
C TYR A 195 2.28 16.72 -5.17
N LEU A 196 1.79 15.58 -5.68
CA LEU A 196 2.31 14.26 -5.32
C LEU A 196 3.76 14.05 -5.73
N ALA A 197 4.16 14.51 -6.91
CA ALA A 197 5.55 14.48 -7.38
C ALA A 197 6.48 15.22 -6.40
N ARG A 198 6.08 16.40 -5.91
CA ARG A 198 6.82 17.13 -4.88
C ARG A 198 6.95 16.32 -3.60
N LEU A 199 5.89 15.66 -3.13
CA LEU A 199 5.96 14.83 -1.92
C LEU A 199 6.88 13.61 -2.10
N ARG A 200 6.82 12.92 -3.25
CA ARG A 200 7.73 11.79 -3.53
C ARG A 200 9.19 12.23 -3.59
N ASN A 201 9.46 13.39 -4.19
CA ASN A 201 10.79 13.97 -4.18
C ASN A 201 11.26 14.31 -2.75
N LYS A 202 10.37 14.80 -1.87
CA LYS A 202 10.71 14.99 -0.44
C LYS A 202 11.11 13.68 0.23
N SER A 203 10.37 12.58 -0.01
CA SER A 203 10.72 11.27 0.60
C SER A 203 12.08 10.70 0.15
N ILE A 204 12.65 11.20 -0.94
CA ILE A 204 13.96 10.80 -1.48
C ILE A 204 15.05 11.84 -1.20
N ALA A 205 14.68 13.05 -0.75
CA ALA A 205 15.64 14.12 -0.50
C ALA A 205 16.75 13.66 0.45
N ARG A 206 16.38 12.92 1.51
CA ARG A 206 17.35 12.41 2.48
C ARG A 206 18.35 11.42 1.87
N LEU A 207 17.93 10.56 0.94
CA LEU A 207 18.83 9.70 0.18
C LEU A 207 19.89 10.51 -0.58
N ARG A 208 19.47 11.60 -1.22
CA ARG A 208 20.36 12.47 -2.01
C ARG A 208 21.35 13.23 -1.14
N GLU A 209 20.86 13.80 -0.02
CA GLU A 209 21.72 14.44 0.97
C GLU A 209 22.79 13.49 1.52
N MET A 210 22.41 12.25 1.84
CA MET A 210 23.36 11.23 2.28
C MET A 210 24.36 10.87 1.17
N ALA A 211 23.92 10.79 -0.09
CA ALA A 211 24.81 10.52 -1.21
C ALA A 211 25.84 11.62 -1.45
N GLU A 212 25.41 12.88 -1.35
CA GLU A 212 26.26 14.06 -1.48
C GLU A 212 27.26 14.15 -0.32
N ALA A 213 26.79 14.01 0.92
CA ALA A 213 27.62 14.10 2.12
C ALA A 213 28.68 12.98 2.21
N ASN A 214 28.34 11.78 1.74
CA ASN A 214 29.23 10.62 1.79
C ASN A 214 30.01 10.35 0.50
N ASP A 215 29.84 11.21 -0.52
CA ASP A 215 30.59 11.15 -1.77
C ASP A 215 30.48 9.80 -2.50
N TRP A 216 29.29 9.16 -2.48
CA TRP A 216 29.06 7.82 -3.05
C TRP A 216 29.51 7.70 -4.52
N GLY A 217 29.56 8.81 -5.25
CA GLY A 217 30.05 8.89 -6.64
C GLY A 217 31.56 9.02 -6.84
N LYS A 218 32.41 8.97 -5.79
CA LYS A 218 33.88 9.00 -5.90
C LYS A 218 34.58 7.73 -5.38
N GLY A 219 33.84 6.64 -5.16
CA GLY A 219 34.39 5.37 -4.67
C GLY A 219 34.87 5.39 -3.19
N ARG A 220 34.69 6.51 -2.48
CA ARG A 220 34.81 6.57 -1.02
C ARG A 220 33.48 6.14 -0.42
N ASN A 221 33.52 5.24 0.58
CA ASN A 221 32.35 4.79 1.32
C ASN A 221 31.20 4.23 0.46
N GLU A 222 31.51 3.57 -0.67
CA GLU A 222 30.51 2.85 -1.49
C GLU A 222 29.77 1.76 -0.69
N THR A 223 30.43 1.25 0.37
CA THR A 223 29.81 0.36 1.36
C THR A 223 28.64 0.99 2.11
N LEU A 224 28.55 2.32 2.16
CA LEU A 224 27.46 3.09 2.75
C LEU A 224 26.30 3.39 1.78
N ALA A 225 26.52 3.23 0.47
CA ALA A 225 25.49 3.48 -0.53
C ALA A 225 24.35 2.46 -0.43
N PHE A 226 23.12 2.92 -0.66
CA PHE A 226 21.97 2.03 -0.83
C PHE A 226 22.01 1.39 -2.22
N ASP A 227 21.60 0.14 -2.33
CA ASP A 227 21.53 -0.56 -3.61
C ASP A 227 20.15 -0.41 -4.25
N ARG A 228 19.10 -0.30 -3.41
CA ARG A 228 17.72 -0.18 -3.85
C ARG A 228 16.97 0.91 -3.09
N VAL A 229 16.07 1.57 -3.80
CA VAL A 229 14.97 2.32 -3.21
C VAL A 229 13.71 1.46 -3.33
N LEU A 230 13.05 1.24 -2.21
CA LEU A 230 11.76 0.55 -2.11
C LEU A 230 10.70 1.58 -1.76
N PHE A 231 9.78 1.83 -2.69
CA PHE A 231 8.61 2.66 -2.45
C PHE A 231 7.48 1.80 -1.92
N LEU A 232 6.96 2.13 -0.74
CA LEU A 232 5.81 1.47 -0.13
C LEU A 232 4.64 2.46 -0.06
N ASN A 233 3.54 2.17 -0.75
CA ASN A 233 2.27 2.86 -0.50
C ASN A 233 1.58 2.28 0.76
N ASP A 234 0.39 2.80 1.05
CA ASP A 234 -0.57 2.35 2.05
C ASP A 234 -1.30 1.04 1.65
N VAL A 235 -0.54 -0.02 1.44
CA VAL A 235 -1.03 -1.37 1.10
C VAL A 235 -0.60 -2.40 2.16
N VAL A 236 -1.36 -3.48 2.29
CA VAL A 236 -1.00 -4.68 3.03
C VAL A 236 0.00 -5.49 2.20
N PHE A 237 1.11 -5.89 2.83
CA PHE A 237 2.18 -6.67 2.23
C PHE A 237 2.87 -7.52 3.29
N SER A 238 3.66 -8.50 2.84
CA SER A 238 4.52 -9.34 3.66
C SER A 238 6.00 -9.16 3.31
N VAL A 239 6.89 -9.71 4.15
CA VAL A 239 8.33 -9.77 3.84
C VAL A 239 8.58 -10.58 2.57
N ASP A 240 7.84 -11.67 2.37
CA ASP A 240 7.95 -12.52 1.18
C ASP A 240 7.59 -11.76 -0.09
N ASP A 241 6.55 -10.92 -0.06
CA ASP A 241 6.17 -10.04 -1.18
C ASP A 241 7.33 -9.13 -1.58
N VAL A 242 7.95 -8.48 -0.60
CA VAL A 242 9.04 -7.53 -0.85
C VAL A 242 10.30 -8.24 -1.34
N LEU A 243 10.68 -9.38 -0.75
CA LEU A 243 11.84 -10.14 -1.19
C LEU A 243 11.63 -10.71 -2.60
N ALA A 244 10.44 -11.22 -2.91
CA ALA A 244 10.08 -11.66 -4.26
C ALA A 244 10.10 -10.50 -5.27
N LEU A 245 9.65 -9.31 -4.86
CA LEU A 245 9.73 -8.11 -5.70
C LEU A 245 11.19 -7.72 -5.97
N LEU A 246 12.02 -7.67 -4.94
CA LEU A 246 13.44 -7.31 -5.07
C LEU A 246 14.20 -8.28 -5.98
N LEU A 247 13.86 -9.56 -5.94
CA LEU A 247 14.41 -10.64 -6.77
C LEU A 247 13.80 -10.74 -8.17
N THR A 248 12.82 -9.91 -8.54
CA THR A 248 12.29 -9.85 -9.90
C THR A 248 13.47 -9.76 -10.89
N LYS A 249 13.51 -10.63 -11.90
CA LYS A 249 14.64 -10.66 -12.87
C LYS A 249 16.03 -10.70 -12.18
N GLU A 250 16.15 -11.45 -11.08
CA GLU A 250 17.39 -11.58 -10.30
C GLU A 250 17.93 -10.23 -9.78
N GLY A 251 17.05 -9.24 -9.61
CA GLY A 251 17.42 -7.88 -9.26
C GLY A 251 17.88 -7.00 -10.43
N HIS A 252 17.97 -7.53 -11.65
CA HIS A 252 18.43 -6.82 -12.85
C HIS A 252 17.26 -6.17 -13.61
N TYR A 253 16.71 -5.09 -13.06
CA TYR A 253 15.66 -4.27 -13.68
C TYR A 253 15.95 -2.77 -13.53
N ALA A 254 15.21 -1.94 -14.28
CA ALA A 254 15.13 -0.51 -14.05
C ALA A 254 14.11 -0.19 -12.95
N ALA A 255 12.98 -0.89 -12.97
CA ALA A 255 11.97 -0.88 -11.92
C ALA A 255 11.20 -2.21 -11.90
N ALA A 256 10.82 -2.66 -10.71
CA ALA A 256 9.92 -3.78 -10.50
C ALA A 256 8.74 -3.34 -9.63
N CYS A 257 7.51 -3.66 -10.01
CA CYS A 257 6.30 -3.31 -9.24
C CYS A 257 5.47 -4.53 -8.85
N SER A 258 4.79 -4.45 -7.71
CA SER A 258 3.71 -5.38 -7.33
C SER A 258 2.46 -5.17 -8.17
N ILE A 259 1.41 -5.98 -7.98
CA ILE A 259 0.05 -5.73 -8.46
C ILE A 259 -0.87 -5.47 -7.27
N ASP A 260 -1.68 -4.40 -7.31
CA ASP A 260 -2.52 -3.97 -6.19
C ASP A 260 -4.01 -4.23 -6.41
N PHE A 261 -4.71 -4.57 -5.32
CA PHE A 261 -6.13 -4.83 -5.32
C PHE A 261 -6.85 -4.03 -4.24
N ALA A 262 -7.89 -3.30 -4.64
CA ALA A 262 -8.83 -2.68 -3.71
C ALA A 262 -10.08 -3.57 -3.52
N LYS A 263 -10.55 -4.18 -4.61
CA LYS A 263 -11.71 -5.08 -4.64
C LYS A 263 -11.45 -6.24 -5.60
N PRO A 264 -10.71 -7.28 -5.17
CA PRO A 264 -10.46 -8.46 -6.01
C PRO A 264 -11.78 -9.01 -6.62
N PRO A 265 -11.77 -9.45 -7.90
CA PRO A 265 -10.61 -9.63 -8.77
C PRO A 265 -10.19 -8.36 -9.55
N GLU A 266 -10.75 -7.19 -9.26
CA GLU A 266 -10.37 -5.93 -9.90
C GLU A 266 -9.06 -5.40 -9.31
N TYR A 267 -8.06 -5.24 -10.18
CA TYR A 267 -6.82 -4.56 -9.78
C TYR A 267 -7.03 -3.03 -9.82
N TYR A 268 -6.29 -2.30 -8.99
CA TYR A 268 -6.60 -0.91 -8.66
C TYR A 268 -5.88 0.13 -9.54
N ASP A 269 -4.54 0.12 -9.58
CA ASP A 269 -3.78 1.21 -10.19
C ASP A 269 -3.73 1.11 -11.72
N THR A 270 -4.79 1.65 -12.32
CA THR A 270 -5.01 1.77 -13.77
C THR A 270 -4.34 2.99 -14.39
N PHE A 271 -3.91 3.95 -13.57
CA PHE A 271 -3.41 5.24 -14.04
C PHE A 271 -1.91 5.19 -14.35
N ALA A 272 -1.12 4.49 -13.54
CA ALA A 272 0.31 4.32 -13.77
C ALA A 272 0.63 3.13 -14.68
N LEU A 273 -0.20 2.07 -14.69
CA LEU A 273 0.08 0.85 -15.42
C LEU A 273 -0.07 1.05 -16.94
N ARG A 274 1.01 0.76 -17.69
CA ARG A 274 1.01 0.75 -19.15
C ARG A 274 1.69 -0.53 -19.64
N ASP A 275 1.05 -1.24 -20.57
CA ASP A 275 1.62 -2.47 -21.11
C ASP A 275 2.94 -2.22 -21.88
N ILE A 276 3.58 -3.27 -22.37
CA ILE A 276 4.88 -3.12 -23.05
C ILE A 276 4.83 -2.27 -24.33
N GLU A 277 3.65 -2.10 -24.93
CA GLU A 277 3.42 -1.23 -26.09
C GLU A 277 3.05 0.20 -25.68
N GLY A 278 2.91 0.46 -24.38
CA GLY A 278 2.55 1.76 -23.83
C GLY A 278 1.04 2.00 -23.77
N HIS A 279 0.22 1.00 -24.07
CA HIS A 279 -1.22 1.14 -23.94
C HIS A 279 -1.63 1.19 -22.47
N GLU A 280 -2.68 1.95 -22.19
CA GLU A 280 -3.43 1.81 -20.95
C GLU A 280 -4.01 0.40 -20.81
N HIS A 281 -4.46 0.08 -19.60
CA HIS A 281 -5.03 -1.22 -19.32
C HIS A 281 -6.23 -1.54 -20.22
N ALA A 282 -6.48 -2.83 -20.43
CA ALA A 282 -7.62 -3.29 -21.21
C ALA A 282 -8.89 -3.34 -20.35
N THR A 283 -8.87 -4.07 -19.24
CA THR A 283 -9.97 -4.19 -18.28
C THR A 283 -9.47 -4.27 -16.84
N HIS A 284 -10.31 -3.91 -15.87
CA HIS A 284 -10.01 -4.04 -14.44
C HIS A 284 -9.91 -5.49 -13.95
N THR A 285 -10.64 -6.41 -14.59
CA THR A 285 -10.52 -7.86 -14.40
C THR A 285 -9.69 -8.47 -15.52
N TRP A 286 -9.32 -9.75 -15.39
CA TRP A 286 -8.63 -10.45 -16.47
C TRP A 286 -9.41 -10.34 -17.80
N PRO A 287 -8.77 -9.96 -18.93
CA PRO A 287 -7.34 -9.67 -19.10
C PRO A 287 -6.93 -8.19 -18.86
N PHE A 288 -5.92 -7.95 -18.03
CA PHE A 288 -5.48 -6.58 -17.69
C PHE A 288 -4.80 -5.82 -18.84
N PHE A 289 -4.13 -6.51 -19.78
CA PHE A 289 -3.28 -5.89 -20.80
C PHE A 289 -3.81 -6.01 -22.23
N ARG A 290 -3.52 -5.03 -23.08
CA ARG A 290 -3.83 -5.04 -24.52
C ARG A 290 -2.73 -5.73 -25.35
N SER A 291 -1.48 -5.61 -24.95
CA SER A 291 -0.37 -6.32 -25.57
C SER A 291 -0.43 -7.83 -25.28
N SER A 292 -0.26 -8.64 -26.33
CA SER A 292 -0.20 -10.09 -26.21
C SER A 292 0.99 -10.54 -25.36
N LYS A 293 2.14 -9.85 -25.47
CA LYS A 293 3.36 -10.17 -24.73
C LYS A 293 3.18 -9.98 -23.22
N SER A 294 2.62 -8.86 -22.79
CA SER A 294 2.33 -8.61 -21.38
C SER A 294 1.27 -9.59 -20.84
N ARG A 295 0.20 -9.85 -21.61
CA ARG A 295 -0.80 -10.86 -21.22
C ARG A 295 -0.22 -12.26 -21.07
N GLN A 296 0.64 -12.69 -22.00
CA GLN A 296 1.20 -14.03 -21.96
C GLN A 296 2.10 -14.21 -20.74
N ALA A 297 2.96 -13.23 -20.45
CA ALA A 297 3.79 -13.24 -19.25
C ALA A 297 2.95 -13.32 -17.96
N LEU A 298 1.85 -12.54 -17.90
CA LEU A 298 0.93 -12.55 -16.76
C LEU A 298 0.28 -13.94 -16.58
N LYS A 299 -0.20 -14.57 -17.66
CA LYS A 299 -0.76 -15.94 -17.62
C LYS A 299 0.24 -16.97 -17.11
N MET A 300 1.51 -16.80 -17.46
CA MET A 300 2.59 -17.72 -17.08
C MET A 300 3.15 -17.42 -15.69
N SER A 301 2.61 -16.41 -14.98
CA SER A 301 3.08 -15.98 -13.66
C SER A 301 4.59 -15.66 -13.64
N ILE A 302 5.11 -15.12 -14.74
CA ILE A 302 6.50 -14.65 -14.85
C ILE A 302 6.53 -13.11 -14.89
N PRO A 303 7.68 -12.47 -14.59
CA PRO A 303 7.80 -11.01 -14.66
C PRO A 303 7.27 -10.45 -15.98
N VAL A 304 6.27 -9.57 -15.88
CA VAL A 304 5.52 -9.04 -17.01
C VAL A 304 6.21 -7.77 -17.52
N PRO A 305 6.66 -7.74 -18.78
CA PRO A 305 7.25 -6.53 -19.33
C PRO A 305 6.16 -5.47 -19.50
N VAL A 306 6.45 -4.25 -19.05
CA VAL A 306 5.54 -3.09 -19.08
C VAL A 306 6.33 -1.83 -19.44
N LYS A 307 5.65 -0.75 -19.84
CA LYS A 307 6.28 0.57 -19.99
C LYS A 307 6.29 1.35 -18.68
N SER A 308 5.32 1.10 -17.80
CA SER A 308 5.25 1.71 -16.48
C SER A 308 4.33 0.91 -15.56
N CYS A 309 4.59 0.98 -14.26
CA CYS A 309 3.77 0.41 -13.19
C CYS A 309 4.02 1.15 -11.87
N TRP A 310 3.09 1.04 -10.91
CA TRP A 310 3.36 1.49 -9.53
C TRP A 310 2.69 0.58 -8.52
N ASN A 311 1.36 0.43 -8.61
CA ASN A 311 0.62 -0.72 -8.11
C ASN A 311 0.98 -1.17 -6.68
N GLY A 312 1.13 -0.21 -5.76
CA GLY A 312 1.34 -0.44 -4.33
C GLY A 312 2.80 -0.42 -3.87
N ILE A 313 3.67 -1.24 -4.47
CA ILE A 313 5.09 -1.35 -4.11
C ILE A 313 5.97 -1.31 -5.36
N VAL A 314 7.03 -0.50 -5.31
CA VAL A 314 8.01 -0.41 -6.41
C VAL A 314 9.43 -0.46 -5.89
N ALA A 315 10.28 -1.28 -6.52
CA ALA A 315 11.72 -1.31 -6.28
C ALA A 315 12.47 -0.73 -7.48
N MET A 316 13.46 0.14 -7.23
CA MET A 316 14.36 0.71 -8.25
C MET A 316 15.81 0.74 -7.76
N PRO A 317 16.82 0.69 -8.65
CA PRO A 317 18.21 0.93 -8.26
C PRO A 317 18.37 2.33 -7.62
N ALA A 318 18.97 2.41 -6.43
CA ALA A 318 19.09 3.70 -5.74
C ALA A 318 19.99 4.70 -6.52
N SER A 319 20.94 4.17 -7.29
CA SER A 319 21.89 4.97 -8.08
C SER A 319 21.23 5.93 -9.08
N VAL A 320 20.02 5.63 -9.56
CA VAL A 320 19.30 6.54 -10.48
C VAL A 320 18.85 7.82 -9.78
N PHE A 321 18.59 7.79 -8.47
CA PHE A 321 18.17 8.96 -7.69
C PHE A 321 19.35 9.76 -7.14
N THR A 322 20.53 9.15 -7.08
CA THR A 322 21.76 9.75 -6.53
C THR A 322 22.80 10.07 -7.61
N ALA A 323 22.42 9.99 -8.89
CA ALA A 323 23.27 10.38 -9.99
C ALA A 323 23.62 11.88 -9.87
N ARG A 324 24.89 12.24 -10.10
CA ARG A 324 25.40 13.59 -9.86
C ARG A 324 24.84 14.65 -10.80
N GLU A 325 24.83 14.34 -12.08
CA GLU A 325 24.51 15.32 -13.12
C GLU A 325 23.00 15.42 -13.34
N SER A 326 22.33 14.27 -13.37
CA SER A 326 20.90 14.17 -13.65
C SER A 326 20.27 13.09 -12.77
N PRO A 327 20.05 13.39 -11.47
CA PRO A 327 19.31 12.48 -10.60
C PRO A 327 17.85 12.37 -11.09
N LEU A 328 17.31 11.16 -11.04
CA LEU A 328 15.93 10.90 -11.38
C LEU A 328 14.99 11.61 -10.40
N LEU A 329 13.96 12.29 -10.91
CA LEU A 329 12.99 13.05 -10.11
C LEU A 329 11.56 12.72 -10.55
N PHE A 330 10.65 12.74 -9.59
CA PHE A 330 9.22 12.74 -9.89
C PHE A 330 8.83 14.11 -10.45
N ARG A 331 7.98 14.11 -11.48
CA ARG A 331 7.43 15.34 -12.07
C ARG A 331 6.00 15.13 -12.52
N GLY A 332 5.25 16.24 -12.59
CA GLY A 332 4.03 16.33 -13.38
C GLY A 332 4.32 16.83 -14.80
N ILE A 333 3.30 16.84 -15.66
CA ILE A 333 3.40 17.52 -16.96
C ILE A 333 3.26 19.05 -16.80
N PRO A 334 3.79 19.87 -17.73
CA PRO A 334 3.65 21.32 -17.69
C PRO A 334 2.20 21.81 -17.52
N ASP A 335 2.01 22.91 -16.80
CA ASP A 335 0.68 23.51 -16.57
C ASP A 335 -0.04 23.87 -17.88
N SER A 336 0.70 24.24 -18.92
CA SER A 336 0.15 24.53 -20.26
C SER A 336 -0.56 23.34 -20.90
N LEU A 337 -0.17 22.10 -20.57
CA LEU A 337 -0.85 20.89 -21.04
C LEU A 337 -2.10 20.59 -20.20
N ALA A 338 -2.08 20.91 -18.91
CA ALA A 338 -3.25 20.78 -18.04
C ALA A 338 -4.40 21.72 -18.44
N LEU A 339 -4.08 22.89 -18.99
CA LEU A 339 -5.07 23.79 -19.62
C LEU A 339 -5.80 23.13 -20.82
N ARG A 340 -5.23 22.06 -21.39
CA ARG A 340 -5.88 21.24 -22.43
C ARG A 340 -6.40 19.90 -21.90
N HIS A 341 -6.67 19.82 -20.59
CA HIS A 341 -7.17 18.63 -19.92
C HIS A 341 -6.28 17.40 -20.03
N LEU A 342 -4.97 17.60 -20.23
CA LEU A 342 -3.99 16.53 -20.17
C LEU A 342 -3.44 16.43 -18.75
N GLU A 343 -3.30 15.21 -18.25
CA GLU A 343 -2.62 14.93 -16.99
C GLU A 343 -1.86 13.60 -17.14
N GLY A 344 -0.68 13.51 -16.53
CA GLY A 344 0.16 12.31 -16.64
C GLY A 344 0.69 11.93 -15.27
N SER A 345 0.39 10.70 -14.83
CA SER A 345 0.81 10.18 -13.53
C SER A 345 2.32 10.33 -13.31
N GLU A 346 2.74 10.89 -12.17
CA GLU A 346 4.16 10.96 -11.82
C GLU A 346 4.76 9.56 -11.65
N CYS A 347 3.93 8.60 -11.23
CA CYS A 347 4.26 7.18 -11.14
C CYS A 347 4.40 6.50 -12.50
N CYS A 348 3.85 7.08 -13.57
CA CYS A 348 4.10 6.66 -14.95
C CYS A 348 5.35 7.35 -15.53
N LEU A 349 5.44 8.67 -15.36
CA LEU A 349 6.49 9.50 -15.95
C LEU A 349 7.89 9.16 -15.44
N ILE A 350 8.00 8.74 -14.17
CA ILE A 350 9.27 8.30 -13.58
C ILE A 350 9.97 7.20 -14.39
N HIS A 351 9.20 6.33 -15.05
CA HIS A 351 9.75 5.24 -15.88
C HIS A 351 10.21 5.73 -17.25
N ALA A 352 9.54 6.73 -17.81
CA ALA A 352 9.96 7.36 -19.06
C ALA A 352 11.27 8.14 -18.86
N ASP A 353 11.45 8.73 -17.68
CA ASP A 353 12.64 9.51 -17.33
C ASP A 353 13.79 8.64 -16.79
N ASN A 354 13.51 7.42 -16.33
CA ASN A 354 14.52 6.52 -15.79
C ASN A 354 15.48 6.04 -16.90
N PRO A 355 16.78 6.39 -16.84
CA PRO A 355 17.75 6.06 -17.90
C PRO A 355 17.98 4.55 -18.05
N LEU A 356 17.63 3.75 -17.05
CA LEU A 356 17.77 2.29 -17.09
C LEU A 356 16.56 1.61 -17.77
N SER A 357 15.43 2.29 -17.96
CA SER A 357 14.21 1.66 -18.51
C SER A 357 14.42 1.03 -19.88
N ALA A 358 15.22 1.66 -20.75
CA ALA A 358 15.50 1.14 -22.08
C ALA A 358 16.40 -0.11 -22.07
N THR A 359 17.32 -0.22 -21.10
CA THR A 359 18.35 -1.27 -21.07
C THR A 359 18.04 -2.41 -20.11
N ARG A 360 17.34 -2.13 -18.99
CA ARG A 360 17.00 -3.12 -17.95
C ARG A 360 15.50 -3.39 -17.85
N GLY A 361 14.65 -2.57 -18.46
CA GLY A 361 13.21 -2.77 -18.53
C GLY A 361 12.47 -2.48 -17.22
N VAL A 362 11.15 -2.30 -17.35
CA VAL A 362 10.20 -2.17 -16.25
C VAL A 362 9.35 -3.44 -16.19
N TRP A 363 9.18 -3.99 -15.00
CA TRP A 363 8.57 -5.30 -14.81
C TRP A 363 7.49 -5.27 -13.74
N LEU A 364 6.29 -5.71 -14.08
CA LEU A 364 5.26 -6.02 -13.09
C LEU A 364 5.48 -7.47 -12.64
N ASN A 365 5.63 -7.72 -11.34
CA ASN A 365 5.75 -9.07 -10.79
C ASN A 365 4.36 -9.60 -10.39
N PRO A 366 3.78 -10.55 -11.14
CA PRO A 366 2.41 -11.01 -10.89
C PRO A 366 2.28 -11.88 -9.63
N ASN A 367 3.40 -12.30 -9.04
CA ASN A 367 3.44 -13.09 -7.82
C ASN A 367 3.51 -12.22 -6.56
N VAL A 368 3.66 -10.90 -6.71
CA VAL A 368 3.67 -9.93 -5.61
C VAL A 368 2.34 -9.21 -5.64
N ARG A 369 1.37 -9.74 -4.93
CA ARG A 369 0.00 -9.21 -4.89
C ARG A 369 -0.18 -8.45 -3.59
N VAL A 370 -0.69 -7.23 -3.63
CA VAL A 370 -0.87 -6.39 -2.44
C VAL A 370 -2.29 -5.87 -2.37
N GLY A 371 -2.79 -5.57 -1.17
CA GLY A 371 -4.18 -5.18 -0.96
C GLY A 371 -4.32 -3.83 -0.25
N TYR A 372 -5.29 -2.99 -0.61
CA TYR A 372 -5.59 -1.76 0.15
C TYR A 372 -6.33 -2.03 1.48
N SER A 373 -6.60 -3.29 1.79
CA SER A 373 -7.17 -3.77 3.05
C SER A 373 -6.73 -5.21 3.31
N GLY A 374 -6.85 -5.67 4.56
CA GLY A 374 -6.64 -7.08 4.92
C GLY A 374 -7.51 -8.00 4.07
N ASP A 375 -8.82 -7.75 4.01
CA ASP A 375 -9.77 -8.52 3.20
C ASP A 375 -9.35 -8.62 1.72
N ALA A 376 -8.88 -7.51 1.13
CA ALA A 376 -8.42 -7.52 -0.26
C ALA A 376 -7.11 -8.30 -0.45
N TYR A 377 -6.21 -8.26 0.53
CA TYR A 377 -4.96 -9.02 0.52
C TYR A 377 -5.24 -10.52 0.69
N ASP A 378 -6.07 -10.90 1.65
CA ASP A 378 -6.44 -12.29 1.94
C ASP A 378 -7.16 -12.93 0.75
N ALA A 379 -8.05 -12.18 0.08
CA ALA A 379 -8.76 -12.67 -1.11
C ALA A 379 -7.84 -13.00 -2.30
N VAL A 380 -6.63 -12.44 -2.36
CA VAL A 380 -5.61 -12.78 -3.37
C VAL A 380 -4.49 -13.67 -2.83
N HIS A 381 -4.59 -14.09 -1.57
CA HIS A 381 -3.74 -15.09 -0.91
C HIS A 381 -4.62 -16.15 -0.22
N PRO A 382 -5.48 -16.87 -0.96
CA PRO A 382 -6.30 -17.89 -0.35
C PRO A 382 -5.41 -18.93 0.33
N SER A 383 -5.78 -19.34 1.54
CA SER A 383 -5.12 -20.44 2.24
C SER A 383 -5.20 -21.72 1.41
N ASP A 384 -4.23 -22.61 1.59
CA ASP A 384 -4.16 -23.89 0.88
C ASP A 384 -5.52 -24.60 0.86
N GLY A 385 -6.03 -24.90 -0.35
CA GLY A 385 -7.31 -25.60 -0.56
C GLY A 385 -8.50 -24.75 -1.05
N HIS A 386 -8.34 -23.43 -1.19
CA HIS A 386 -9.39 -22.50 -1.64
C HIS A 386 -9.09 -21.79 -2.98
N ALA A 387 -8.32 -22.42 -3.87
CA ALA A 387 -7.98 -21.87 -5.19
C ALA A 387 -9.07 -22.09 -6.24
#